data_AF-A0A846EYH1-F1
#
_entry.id   AF-A0A846EYH1-F1
#
_cell.length_a   1.000
_cell.length_b   1.000
_cell.length_c   1.000
_cell.angle_alpha   90.00
_cell.angle_beta   90.00
_cell.angle_gamma   90.00
#
_symmetry.space_group_name_H-M   'P 1'
#
loop_
_entity.id
_entity.type
_entity.pdbx_description
1 polymer ?
#
loop_
_entity_poly.entity_id
_entity_poly.type
_entity_poly.pdbx_seq_one_letter_code
_entity_poly.pdbx_strand_id
1 'polypeptide(L)' 'MEKLLQLQIQKLPEGVYLATSDALPGLVAQGETLTETLEITRDVASKLIEARRERLLLNLEGL' A
#
# COMPACT_ATOMS: atom_id res chain seq x y z
N MET A 1 -12.13 -10.35 -1.43
CA MET A 1 -12.63 -9.37 -2.44
C MET A 1 -11.45 -8.93 -3.27
N GLU A 2 -11.58 -8.93 -4.58
CA GLU A 2 -10.55 -8.43 -5.48
C GLU A 2 -10.61 -6.91 -5.56
N LYS A 3 -9.45 -6.24 -5.56
CA LYS A 3 -9.32 -4.79 -5.68
C LYS A 3 -8.21 -4.49 -6.69
N LEU A 4 -8.50 -3.59 -7.62
CA LEU A 4 -7.50 -3.04 -8.52
C LEU A 4 -6.95 -1.75 -7.93
N LEU A 5 -5.62 -1.66 -7.87
CA LEU A 5 -4.92 -0.47 -7.38
C LEU A 5 -3.90 -0.04 -8.43
N GLN A 6 -3.98 1.21 -8.88
CA GLN A 6 -2.97 1.78 -9.75
C GLN A 6 -1.74 2.17 -8.93
N LEU A 7 -0.58 1.62 -9.31
CA LEU A 7 0.69 1.87 -8.66
C LEU A 7 1.53 2.82 -9.51
N GLN A 8 2.21 3.74 -8.84
CA GLN A 8 3.35 4.47 -9.39
C GLN A 8 4.61 3.76 -8.94
N ILE A 9 5.37 3.24 -9.91
CA ILE A 9 6.65 2.56 -9.67
C ILE A 9 7.78 3.43 -10.18
N GLN A 10 8.78 3.67 -9.33
CA GLN A 10 10.00 4.39 -9.70
C GLN A 10 11.23 3.58 -9.30
N LYS A 11 12.22 3.49 -10.18
CA LYS A 11 13.55 3.01 -9.80
C LYS A 11 14.36 4.20 -9.27
N LEU A 12 14.82 4.10 -8.04
CA LEU A 12 15.55 5.17 -7.36
C LEU A 12 17.06 5.10 -7.68
N PRO A 13 17.80 6.21 -7.52
CA PRO A 13 19.25 6.26 -7.74
C PRO A 13 20.05 5.24 -6.90
N GLU A 14 19.51 4.85 -5.75
CA GLU A 14 20.09 3.86 -4.83
C GLU A 14 19.98 2.42 -5.35
N GLY A 15 19.30 2.20 -6.49
CA GLY A 15 19.22 0.90 -7.17
C GLY A 15 17.97 0.08 -6.83
N VAL A 16 17.13 0.56 -5.92
CA VAL A 16 15.88 -0.06 -5.46
C VAL A 16 14.66 0.44 -6.24
N TYR A 17 13.54 -0.27 -6.14
CA TYR A 17 12.25 0.14 -6.66
C TYR A 17 11.36 0.65 -5.53
N LEU A 18 10.70 1.78 -5.75
CA LEU A 18 9.71 2.39 -4.86
C LEU A 18 8.33 2.28 -5.51
N ALA A 19 7.35 1.81 -4.74
CA ALA A 19 5.95 1.74 -5.10
C ALA A 19 5.12 2.66 -4.20
N THR A 20 4.31 3.51 -4.83
CA THR A 20 3.34 4.39 -4.16
C THR A 20 1.99 4.35 -4.89
N SER A 21 0.93 4.87 -4.27
CA SER A 21 -0.37 5.01 -4.93
C SER A 21 -1.17 6.19 -4.38
N ASP A 22 -1.60 7.09 -5.26
CA ASP A 22 -2.49 8.19 -4.90
C ASP A 22 -3.88 7.71 -4.44
N ALA A 23 -4.30 6.54 -4.93
CA ALA A 23 -5.59 5.94 -4.58
C ALA A 23 -5.60 5.30 -3.19
N LEU A 24 -4.43 4.99 -2.62
CA LEU A 24 -4.29 4.45 -1.27
C LEU A 24 -3.24 5.25 -0.47
N PRO A 25 -3.64 6.38 0.13
CA PRO A 25 -2.73 7.19 0.94
C PRO A 25 -2.06 6.39 2.05
N GLY A 26 -0.76 6.60 2.22
CA GLY A 26 0.08 5.84 3.15
C GLY A 26 0.67 4.56 2.55
N LEU A 27 0.29 4.17 1.33
CA LEU A 27 0.95 3.06 0.62
C LEU A 27 2.32 3.51 0.12
N VAL A 28 3.35 3.00 0.78
CA VAL A 28 4.75 3.13 0.40
C VAL A 28 5.42 1.77 0.59
N ALA A 29 6.02 1.22 -0.47
CA ALA A 29 6.73 -0.04 -0.43
C ALA A 29 8.01 0.04 -1.26
N GLN A 30 9.06 -0.64 -0.83
CA GLN A 30 10.36 -0.63 -1.51
C GLN A 30 10.96 -2.03 -1.53
N GLY A 31 11.62 -2.40 -2.62
CA GLY A 31 12.38 -3.65 -2.75
C GLY A 31 13.55 -3.53 -3.73
N GLU A 32 14.46 -4.49 -3.71
CA GLU A 32 15.61 -4.54 -4.62
C GLU A 32 15.17 -4.90 -6.05
N THR A 33 14.09 -5.67 -6.17
CA THR A 33 13.51 -6.07 -7.45
C THR A 33 12.08 -5.58 -7.61
N LEU A 34 11.61 -5.48 -8.86
CA LEU A 34 10.22 -5.14 -9.16
C LEU A 34 9.26 -6.16 -8.54
N THR A 35 9.57 -7.45 -8.64
CA THR A 35 8.74 -8.53 -8.09
C THR A 35 8.61 -8.41 -6.58
N GLU A 36 9.72 -8.28 -5.87
CA GLU A 36 9.71 -8.11 -4.41
C GLU A 36 8.93 -6.86 -3.99
N THR A 37 9.14 -5.75 -4.70
CA THR A 37 8.41 -4.49 -4.44
C THR A 37 6.91 -4.69 -4.56
N LEU A 38 6.44 -5.44 -5.56
CA LEU A 38 5.02 -5.75 -5.74
C LEU A 38 4.48 -6.70 -4.65
N GLU A 39 5.29 -7.65 -4.18
CA GLU A 39 4.92 -8.53 -3.07
C GLU A 39 4.75 -7.76 -1.76
N ILE A 40 5.70 -6.88 -1.43
CA ILE A 40 5.62 -5.99 -0.27
C ILE A 40 4.42 -5.04 -0.43
N THR A 41 4.20 -4.49 -1.62
CA THR A 41 3.08 -3.59 -1.90
C THR A 41 1.73 -4.24 -1.59
N ARG A 42 1.56 -5.52 -1.93
CA ARG A 42 0.31 -6.26 -1.67
C ARG A 42 0.05 -6.42 -0.17
N ASP A 43 1.07 -6.74 0.61
CA ASP A 43 0.96 -6.88 2.07
C ASP A 43 0.64 -5.53 2.73
N VAL A 44 1.38 -4.47 2.37
CA VAL A 44 1.16 -3.10 2.86
C VAL A 44 -0.25 -2.60 2.50
N ALA A 45 -0.71 -2.84 1.27
CA ALA A 45 -2.05 -2.43 0.83
C ALA A 45 -3.15 -3.09 1.68
N SER A 46 -2.99 -4.38 1.99
CA SER A 46 -3.97 -5.14 2.78
C SER A 46 -4.06 -4.57 4.19
N LYS A 47 -2.92 -4.39 4.86
CA LYS A 47 -2.84 -3.82 6.22
C LYS A 47 -3.43 -2.41 6.31
N LEU A 48 -3.17 -1.55 5.33
CA LEU A 48 -3.73 -0.19 5.30
C LEU A 48 -5.25 -0.18 5.14
N ILE A 49 -5.78 -1.05 4.29
CA ILE A 49 -7.22 -1.17 4.06
C ILE A 49 -7.93 -1.70 5.32
N GLU A 50 -7.32 -2.69 5.99
CA GLU A 50 -7.83 -3.26 7.25
C GLU A 50 -7.81 -2.21 8.36
N ALA A 51 -6.68 -1.56 8.60
CA ALA A 51 -6.56 -0.51 9.61
C ALA A 51 -7.55 0.65 9.39
N ARG A 52 -7.78 1.05 8.12
CA ARG A 52 -8.78 2.08 7.80
C ARG A 52 -10.21 1.61 8.07
N ARG A 53 -10.51 0.35 7.80
CA ARG A 53 -11.82 -0.26 8.12
C ARG A 53 -12.04 -0.30 9.63
N GLU A 54 -11.07 -0.78 10.39
CA GLU A 54 -11.14 -0.83 11.86
C GLU A 54 -11.35 0.56 12.46
N ARG A 55 -10.58 1.55 11.99
CA ARG A 55 -10.76 2.94 12.42
C ARG A 55 -12.14 3.50 12.11
N LEU A 56 -12.71 3.17 10.95
CA LEU A 56 -14.08 3.58 10.60
C LEU A 56 -15.11 2.93 11.53
N LEU A 57 -14.95 1.66 11.87
CA LEU A 57 -15.85 0.96 12.80
C LEU A 57 -15.78 1.57 14.21
N LEU A 58 -14.58 1.81 14.74
CA LEU A 58 -14.40 2.45 16.05
C LEU A 58 -15.03 3.85 16.13
N ASN A 59 -14.97 4.61 15.03
CA ASN A 59 -15.60 5.94 14.96
C ASN A 59 -17.14 5.87 14.96
N LEU A 60 -17.72 4.77 14.48
CA LEU A 60 -19.17 4.57 14.45
C LEU A 60 -19.72 4.06 15.79
N GLU A 61 -18.93 3.27 16.54
CA GLU A 61 -19.30 2.78 17.88
C GLU A 61 -19.14 3.85 18.98
N GLY A 62 -18.39 4.92 18.69
CA GLY A 62 -18.20 6.07 19.59
C GLY A 62 -19.20 7.22 19.41
N LEU A 63 -20.23 7.06 18.57
CA LEU A 63 -21.36 7.98 18.38
C LEU A 63 -22.63 7.41 19.02
#